data_AF-A0A2K1L842-F1
#
_entry.id   AF-A0A2K1L842-F1
#
_cell.length_a   1.000
_cell.length_b   1.000
_cell.length_c   1.000
_cell.angle_alpha   90.00
_cell.angle_beta   90.00
_cell.angle_gamma   90.00
#
_symmetry.space_group_name_H-M   'P 1'
#
loop_
_entity.id
_entity.type
_entity.pdbx_description
1 polymer ?
#
loop_
_entity_poly.entity_id
_entity_poly.type
_entity_poly.pdbx_seq_one_letter_code
_entity_poly.pdbx_strand_id
1 'polypeptide(L)'
;MAKLGMLLLILCHGLIRAGRGVEADTSFQYYQFSNSGNSISVLGDAHIFIDDLALELTNKAAGRATFDYPVRVISASPQTSISFETNFIFSIENEPSTPQAYGAGLTFSISSENKTVGDPGGYLGLVTANPSTSVSTTKYFALEFDTKQDTQFQDIDDNHIGVDINSLVSQQAKPAMSGTIPVTLASGTHIQAYVSYNSVAHVLDVSISPYTNGDYVKPTVSLLSVPIDLSTVFNEYMYIGFSAATGAGTVRHKIWSWTFKTTTLNSTGQPVPTAPDSEYLAPGPSPGGFEHPFGVSTGGRVQSSAILGLMFCVSLSLSVNLA
;
A
#
# COMPACT_ATOMS: atom_id res chain seq x y z
N MET A 1 16.23 -35.99 -68.23
CA MET A 1 17.06 -35.69 -67.05
C MET A 1 16.25 -34.82 -66.11
N ALA A 2 15.64 -35.41 -65.08
CA ALA A 2 14.82 -34.69 -64.10
C ALA A 2 15.72 -34.27 -62.92
N LYS A 3 15.78 -32.98 -62.61
CA LYS A 3 16.48 -32.47 -61.42
C LYS A 3 15.54 -32.59 -60.22
N LEU A 4 15.91 -33.47 -59.29
CA LEU A 4 15.29 -33.66 -58.00
C LEU A 4 15.76 -32.52 -57.07
N GLY A 5 14.87 -31.57 -56.77
CA GLY A 5 15.14 -30.50 -55.79
C GLY A 5 14.90 -31.02 -54.38
N MET A 6 15.97 -31.15 -53.60
CA MET A 6 15.92 -31.55 -52.19
C MET A 6 15.45 -30.37 -51.33
N LEU A 7 14.25 -30.46 -50.77
CA LEU A 7 13.69 -29.47 -49.84
C LEU A 7 14.31 -29.70 -48.45
N LEU A 8 15.20 -28.81 -48.02
CA LEU A 8 15.80 -28.85 -46.68
C LEU A 8 14.84 -28.18 -45.68
N LEU A 9 14.07 -28.99 -44.93
CA LEU A 9 13.29 -28.54 -43.78
C LEU A 9 14.23 -28.34 -42.59
N ILE A 10 14.65 -27.10 -42.32
CA ILE A 10 15.34 -26.74 -41.09
C ILE A 10 14.28 -26.61 -39.99
N LEU A 11 14.13 -27.65 -39.15
CA LEU A 11 13.39 -27.52 -37.89
C LEU A 11 14.18 -26.59 -36.95
N CYS A 12 13.82 -25.32 -36.91
CA CYS A 12 14.20 -24.41 -35.84
C CYS A 12 13.50 -24.85 -34.55
N HIS A 13 14.15 -25.71 -33.78
CA HIS A 13 13.82 -25.89 -32.36
C HIS A 13 14.29 -24.63 -31.63
N GLY A 14 13.43 -23.61 -31.62
CA GLY A 14 13.59 -22.49 -30.71
C GLY A 14 13.50 -23.03 -29.29
N LEU A 15 14.65 -23.23 -28.65
CA LEU A 15 14.72 -23.24 -27.20
C LEU A 15 14.29 -21.85 -26.73
N ILE A 16 12.99 -21.68 -26.47
CA ILE A 16 12.54 -20.59 -25.62
C ILE A 16 13.14 -20.90 -24.26
N ARG A 17 14.34 -20.39 -23.99
CA ARG A 17 14.76 -20.16 -22.62
C ARG A 17 13.76 -19.15 -22.09
N ALA A 18 12.78 -19.61 -21.31
CA ALA A 18 12.07 -18.74 -20.40
C ALA A 18 13.14 -18.09 -19.53
N GLY A 19 13.56 -16.88 -19.89
CA GLY A 19 14.36 -16.06 -18.98
C GLY A 19 13.54 -15.94 -17.71
N ARG A 20 14.14 -16.24 -16.56
CA ARG A 20 13.54 -15.85 -15.28
C ARG A 20 13.38 -14.34 -15.35
N GLY A 21 12.15 -13.87 -15.55
CA GLY A 21 11.85 -12.45 -15.42
C GLY A 21 12.29 -12.03 -14.02
N VAL A 22 13.06 -10.95 -13.92
CA VAL A 22 13.33 -10.31 -12.64
C VAL A 22 11.96 -9.86 -12.12
N GLU A 23 11.62 -10.26 -10.91
CA GLU A 23 10.38 -9.84 -10.26
C GLU A 23 10.46 -8.32 -10.06
N ALA A 24 9.52 -7.58 -10.65
CA ALA A 24 9.53 -6.14 -10.56
C ALA A 24 9.02 -5.71 -9.18
N ASP A 25 9.81 -4.90 -8.48
CA ASP A 25 9.38 -4.26 -7.26
C ASP A 25 8.25 -3.26 -7.55
N THR A 26 7.29 -3.17 -6.63
CA THR A 26 6.22 -2.17 -6.69
C THR A 26 6.57 -1.04 -5.75
N SER A 27 6.53 0.20 -6.22
CA SER A 27 6.64 1.38 -5.36
C SER A 27 5.68 2.48 -5.78
N PHE A 28 5.19 3.25 -4.80
CA PHE A 28 4.41 4.45 -5.05
C PHE A 28 4.55 5.43 -3.89
N GLN A 29 4.22 6.69 -4.17
CA GLN A 29 4.31 7.79 -3.21
C GLN A 29 3.22 8.83 -3.48
N TYR A 30 2.49 9.14 -2.42
CA TYR A 30 1.51 10.22 -2.34
C TYR A 30 1.99 11.20 -1.29
N TYR A 31 2.55 12.34 -1.72
CA TYR A 31 2.89 13.44 -0.82
C TYR A 31 1.66 14.17 -0.29
N GLN A 32 0.58 14.10 -1.07
CA GLN A 32 -0.74 14.64 -0.80
C GLN A 32 -1.75 13.89 -1.68
N PHE A 33 -3.03 13.96 -1.34
CA PHE A 33 -4.10 13.32 -2.10
C PHE A 33 -4.88 14.35 -2.92
N SER A 34 -5.09 14.08 -4.21
CA SER A 34 -5.94 14.88 -5.09
C SER A 34 -6.93 13.99 -5.84
N ASN A 35 -8.03 14.59 -6.31
CA ASN A 35 -9.09 13.86 -7.05
C ASN A 35 -8.70 13.46 -8.47
N SER A 36 -7.47 13.79 -8.93
CA SER A 36 -7.01 13.49 -10.27
C SER A 36 -5.58 12.96 -10.26
N GLY A 37 -5.37 11.76 -10.83
CA GLY A 37 -4.04 11.18 -11.00
C GLY A 37 -3.58 10.25 -9.88
N ASN A 38 -4.36 10.10 -8.81
CA ASN A 38 -4.10 9.10 -7.77
C ASN A 38 -4.74 7.76 -8.13
N SER A 39 -3.95 6.70 -8.16
CA SER A 39 -4.42 5.32 -8.31
C SER A 39 -4.96 4.74 -7.00
N ILE A 40 -6.07 5.30 -6.50
CA ILE A 40 -6.69 4.92 -5.23
C ILE A 40 -8.19 4.67 -5.43
N SER A 41 -8.64 3.51 -4.98
CA SER A 41 -10.04 3.11 -4.90
C SER A 41 -10.55 3.34 -3.48
N VAL A 42 -11.74 3.94 -3.35
CA VAL A 42 -12.38 4.22 -2.06
C VAL A 42 -13.73 3.51 -1.94
N LEU A 43 -14.06 3.08 -0.72
CA LEU A 43 -15.32 2.41 -0.36
C LEU A 43 -15.84 2.92 0.99
N GLY A 44 -17.15 2.77 1.21
CA GLY A 44 -17.82 3.27 2.41
C GLY A 44 -17.81 4.79 2.45
N ASP A 45 -17.49 5.36 3.61
CA ASP A 45 -17.41 6.81 3.80
C ASP A 45 -16.13 7.44 3.21
N ALA A 46 -15.17 6.63 2.75
CA ALA A 46 -13.86 7.11 2.36
C ALA A 46 -13.92 7.99 1.10
N HIS A 47 -13.18 9.10 1.12
CA HIS A 47 -13.09 10.04 0.00
C HIS A 47 -11.85 10.93 0.11
N ILE A 48 -11.48 11.58 -0.99
CA ILE A 48 -10.38 12.54 -1.04
C ILE A 48 -10.97 13.95 -1.02
N PHE A 49 -10.54 14.77 -0.06
CA PHE A 49 -10.91 16.18 0.00
C PHE A 49 -10.00 16.99 -0.93
N ILE A 50 -10.60 17.74 -1.86
CA ILE A 50 -9.86 18.60 -2.79
C ILE A 50 -9.11 19.71 -2.04
N ASP A 51 -9.72 20.26 -0.98
CA ASP A 51 -9.18 21.45 -0.29
C ASP A 51 -8.16 21.09 0.80
N ASP A 52 -8.35 19.96 1.49
CA ASP A 52 -7.44 19.49 2.55
C ASP A 52 -6.27 18.67 2.00
N LEU A 53 -6.35 18.25 0.73
CA LEU A 53 -5.38 17.38 0.06
C LEU A 53 -5.08 16.08 0.85
N ALA A 54 -6.08 15.61 1.59
CA ALA A 54 -6.03 14.45 2.47
C ALA A 54 -7.03 13.39 2.02
N LEU A 55 -6.70 12.13 2.32
CA LEU A 55 -7.59 10.99 2.19
C LEU A 55 -8.32 10.80 3.52
N GLU A 56 -9.59 11.17 3.60
CA GLU A 56 -10.43 10.88 4.76
C GLU A 56 -11.05 9.50 4.61
N LEU A 57 -10.81 8.63 5.58
CA LEU A 57 -11.30 7.25 5.58
C LEU A 57 -12.74 7.16 6.07
N THR A 58 -13.08 7.90 7.12
CA THR A 58 -14.46 8.05 7.62
C THR A 58 -14.50 9.17 8.65
N ASN A 59 -15.70 9.72 8.84
CA ASN A 59 -16.04 10.54 9.99
C ASN A 59 -17.21 9.97 10.81
N LYS A 60 -17.88 8.89 10.37
CA LYS A 60 -19.20 8.51 10.92
C LYS A 60 -19.48 7.02 11.03
N ALA A 61 -19.07 6.21 10.06
CA ALA A 61 -19.29 4.77 10.09
C ALA A 61 -17.97 4.06 9.83
N ALA A 62 -17.74 3.65 8.60
CA ALA A 62 -16.53 2.97 8.18
C ALA A 62 -16.19 3.34 6.75
N GLY A 63 -14.91 3.32 6.43
CA GLY A 63 -14.46 3.45 5.05
C GLY A 63 -13.11 2.81 4.82
N ARG A 64 -12.81 2.59 3.55
CA ARG A 64 -11.62 1.90 3.08
C ARG A 64 -11.07 2.62 1.86
N ALA A 65 -9.76 2.71 1.78
CA ALA A 65 -9.06 3.26 0.65
C ALA A 65 -7.86 2.37 0.30
N THR A 66 -7.78 1.90 -0.94
CA THR A 66 -6.76 0.95 -1.39
C THR A 66 -6.06 1.45 -2.64
N PHE A 67 -4.77 1.16 -2.76
CA PHE A 67 -4.08 1.29 -4.04
C PHE A 67 -4.78 0.42 -5.10
N ASP A 68 -5.02 0.97 -6.29
CA ASP A 68 -5.93 0.36 -7.30
C ASP A 68 -5.49 -1.03 -7.76
N TYR A 69 -4.18 -1.26 -7.82
CA TYR A 69 -3.63 -2.49 -8.37
C TYR A 69 -3.20 -3.44 -7.26
N PRO A 70 -3.53 -4.74 -7.38
CA PRO A 70 -3.01 -5.71 -6.43
C PRO A 70 -1.49 -5.78 -6.55
N VAL A 71 -0.82 -5.79 -5.40
CA VAL A 71 0.63 -5.83 -5.28
C VAL A 71 1.06 -7.26 -5.06
N ARG A 72 2.12 -7.67 -5.75
CA ARG A 72 2.73 -8.96 -5.53
C ARG A 72 3.53 -8.95 -4.23
N VAL A 73 3.18 -9.82 -3.30
CA VAL A 73 3.80 -9.88 -1.96
C VAL A 73 4.40 -11.25 -1.63
N ILE A 74 4.26 -12.23 -2.54
CA ILE A 74 4.98 -13.51 -2.53
C ILE A 74 5.78 -13.63 -3.82
N SER A 75 7.04 -14.01 -3.72
CA SER A 75 7.91 -14.33 -4.85
C SER A 75 7.47 -15.64 -5.54
N ALA A 76 7.71 -15.79 -6.84
CA ALA A 76 7.41 -17.05 -7.55
C ALA A 76 8.43 -18.14 -7.22
N SER A 77 9.67 -17.76 -6.91
CA SER A 77 10.78 -18.72 -6.81
C SER A 77 11.96 -18.15 -6.03
N PRO A 78 12.12 -18.50 -4.73
CA PRO A 78 11.26 -19.41 -3.95
C PRO A 78 9.91 -18.76 -3.61
N GLN A 79 8.90 -19.57 -3.27
CA GLN A 79 7.57 -19.06 -2.88
C GLN A 79 7.60 -18.52 -1.45
N THR A 80 8.20 -17.34 -1.27
CA THR A 80 8.39 -16.66 0.02
C THR A 80 7.83 -15.26 -0.03
N SER A 81 7.48 -14.70 1.13
CA SER A 81 7.07 -13.29 1.22
C SER A 81 8.14 -12.34 0.70
N ILE A 82 7.73 -11.20 0.17
CA ILE A 82 8.61 -10.12 -0.30
C ILE A 82 8.72 -9.06 0.82
N SER A 83 9.92 -8.53 1.04
CA SER A 83 10.12 -7.45 2.00
C SER A 83 9.38 -6.19 1.55
N PHE A 84 8.87 -5.41 2.48
CA PHE A 84 8.23 -4.13 2.16
C PHE A 84 8.55 -3.07 3.20
N GLU A 85 8.45 -1.82 2.76
CA GLU A 85 8.47 -0.66 3.64
C GLU A 85 7.29 0.23 3.30
N THR A 86 6.63 0.76 4.32
CA THR A 86 5.61 1.79 4.14
C THR A 86 5.74 2.85 5.21
N ASN A 87 5.51 4.10 4.82
CA ASN A 87 5.45 5.22 5.74
C ASN A 87 4.23 6.06 5.39
N PHE A 88 3.52 6.52 6.39
CA PHE A 88 2.35 7.36 6.20
C PHE A 88 2.20 8.33 7.36
N ILE A 89 1.62 9.49 7.06
CA ILE A 89 1.23 10.48 8.06
C ILE A 89 -0.28 10.40 8.20
N PHE A 90 -0.77 10.29 9.43
CA PHE A 90 -2.19 10.24 9.73
C PHE A 90 -2.56 11.20 10.87
N SER A 91 -3.85 11.48 11.00
CA SER A 91 -4.43 12.10 12.19
C SER A 91 -5.78 11.46 12.51
N ILE A 92 -6.11 11.43 13.79
CA ILE A 92 -7.40 11.00 14.33
C ILE A 92 -7.92 12.17 15.17
N GLU A 93 -8.96 12.86 14.69
CA GLU A 93 -9.49 14.08 15.30
C GLU A 93 -10.97 13.95 15.63
N ASN A 94 -11.35 14.38 16.83
CA ASN A 94 -12.75 14.52 17.23
C ASN A 94 -13.37 15.73 16.55
N GLU A 95 -14.62 15.62 16.10
CA GLU A 95 -15.36 16.80 15.63
C GLU A 95 -15.65 17.77 16.78
N PRO A 96 -15.36 19.08 16.65
CA PRO A 96 -15.48 20.06 17.72
C PRO A 96 -16.87 20.17 18.37
N SER A 97 -17.91 19.73 17.66
CA SER A 97 -19.32 19.83 18.09
C SER A 97 -19.87 18.55 18.73
N THR A 98 -19.05 17.50 18.84
CA THR A 98 -19.45 16.22 19.42
C THR A 98 -18.82 16.01 20.79
N PRO A 99 -19.54 15.43 21.78
CA PRO A 99 -18.91 14.94 23.00
C PRO A 99 -17.75 14.02 22.63
N GLN A 100 -16.66 14.04 23.41
CA GLN A 100 -15.46 13.24 23.15
C GLN A 100 -15.87 11.81 22.78
N ALA A 101 -15.71 11.48 21.51
CA ALA A 101 -16.10 10.22 20.93
C ALA A 101 -14.89 9.29 21.07
N TYR A 102 -15.11 8.13 21.67
CA TYR A 102 -14.05 7.14 21.82
C TYR A 102 -14.19 6.13 20.70
N GLY A 103 -13.10 5.95 19.95
CA GLY A 103 -12.99 4.86 18.99
C GLY A 103 -13.60 5.06 17.61
N ALA A 104 -13.33 4.14 16.70
CA ALA A 104 -12.57 2.92 16.96
C ALA A 104 -11.08 3.12 16.66
N GLY A 105 -10.76 3.50 15.43
CA GLY A 105 -9.39 3.71 15.01
C GLY A 105 -9.24 3.52 13.50
N LEU A 106 -8.00 3.34 13.06
CA LEU A 106 -7.66 3.04 11.67
C LEU A 106 -6.66 1.90 11.58
N THR A 107 -6.56 1.32 10.39
CA THR A 107 -5.61 0.24 10.09
C THR A 107 -4.86 0.53 8.80
N PHE A 108 -3.55 0.27 8.77
CA PHE A 108 -2.88 -0.07 7.52
C PHE A 108 -3.04 -1.57 7.29
N SER A 109 -3.45 -2.00 6.09
CA SER A 109 -3.76 -3.41 5.82
C SER A 109 -3.21 -3.90 4.47
N ILE A 110 -2.85 -5.19 4.46
CA ILE A 110 -2.56 -5.98 3.27
C ILE A 110 -3.59 -7.13 3.25
N SER A 111 -4.58 -7.02 2.37
CA SER A 111 -5.78 -7.86 2.35
C SER A 111 -5.96 -8.58 1.02
N SER A 112 -6.52 -9.79 1.06
CA SER A 112 -6.88 -10.55 -0.14
C SER A 112 -8.13 -10.04 -0.87
N GLU A 113 -8.87 -9.11 -0.26
CA GLU A 113 -10.11 -8.52 -0.78
C GLU A 113 -10.11 -6.99 -0.61
N ASN A 114 -10.66 -6.28 -1.60
CA ASN A 114 -10.77 -4.82 -1.62
C ASN A 114 -12.14 -4.28 -2.04
N LYS A 115 -13.17 -5.13 -2.23
CA LYS A 115 -14.49 -4.73 -2.74
C LYS A 115 -15.53 -4.41 -1.67
N THR A 116 -15.24 -4.73 -0.41
CA THR A 116 -16.14 -4.50 0.71
C THR A 116 -15.47 -3.64 1.77
N VAL A 117 -16.28 -2.82 2.44
CA VAL A 117 -15.93 -2.19 3.71
C VAL A 117 -16.39 -3.10 4.85
N GLY A 118 -15.59 -3.23 5.90
CA GLY A 118 -15.98 -3.93 7.12
C GLY A 118 -16.98 -3.13 7.95
N ASP A 119 -17.33 -3.68 9.12
CA ASP A 119 -18.32 -3.04 9.98
C ASP A 119 -17.71 -1.84 10.77
N PRO A 120 -18.55 -0.89 11.22
CA PRO A 120 -18.13 0.20 12.11
C PRO A 120 -17.72 -0.26 13.52
N GLY A 121 -17.32 0.66 14.38
CA GLY A 121 -16.85 0.36 15.73
C GLY A 121 -15.53 -0.41 15.72
N GLY A 122 -15.27 -1.22 16.75
CA GLY A 122 -14.00 -1.97 16.89
C GLY A 122 -13.74 -3.02 15.80
N TYR A 123 -14.58 -3.12 14.77
CA TYR A 123 -14.28 -3.88 13.56
C TYR A 123 -13.41 -3.08 12.56
N LEU A 124 -13.13 -1.80 12.86
CA LEU A 124 -12.19 -0.90 12.19
C LEU A 124 -12.44 -0.69 10.68
N GLY A 125 -13.63 -1.04 10.17
CA GLY A 125 -13.90 -1.09 8.73
C GLY A 125 -13.05 -2.16 8.02
N LEU A 126 -12.38 -3.03 8.77
CA LEU A 126 -11.42 -4.01 8.29
C LEU A 126 -12.13 -5.33 7.92
N VAL A 127 -13.02 -5.80 8.78
CA VAL A 127 -13.76 -7.05 8.62
C VAL A 127 -15.25 -6.86 8.91
N THR A 128 -16.09 -7.67 8.29
CA THR A 128 -17.51 -7.74 8.67
C THR A 128 -17.64 -8.53 9.96
N ALA A 129 -18.51 -8.08 10.87
CA ALA A 129 -18.72 -8.73 12.15
C ALA A 129 -19.17 -10.18 11.96
N ASN A 130 -18.41 -11.09 12.54
CA ASN A 130 -18.88 -12.44 12.76
C ASN A 130 -19.28 -12.57 14.24
N PRO A 131 -20.57 -12.71 14.56
CA PRO A 131 -21.05 -12.72 15.93
C PRO A 131 -20.56 -13.94 16.73
N SER A 132 -19.92 -14.92 16.08
CA SER A 132 -19.41 -16.13 16.73
C SER A 132 -17.89 -16.11 16.96
N THR A 133 -17.12 -15.29 16.24
CA THR A 133 -15.64 -15.26 16.32
C THR A 133 -15.06 -13.92 15.88
N SER A 134 -13.92 -13.50 16.44
CA SER A 134 -13.10 -12.40 15.91
C SER A 134 -12.34 -12.76 14.61
N VAL A 135 -12.49 -14.00 14.12
CA VAL A 135 -11.75 -14.55 12.97
C VAL A 135 -12.44 -14.21 11.66
N SER A 136 -11.65 -13.76 10.69
CA SER A 136 -12.11 -13.47 9.34
C SER A 136 -11.86 -14.62 8.37
N THR A 137 -12.75 -14.77 7.38
CA THR A 137 -12.51 -15.63 6.22
C THR A 137 -11.61 -14.96 5.18
N THR A 138 -11.47 -13.63 5.23
CA THR A 138 -10.56 -12.87 4.39
C THR A 138 -9.16 -13.00 4.97
N LYS A 139 -8.19 -13.39 4.13
CA LYS A 139 -6.79 -13.36 4.54
C LYS A 139 -6.31 -11.93 4.59
N TYR A 140 -5.76 -11.50 5.71
CA TYR A 140 -5.17 -10.18 5.87
C TYR A 140 -4.09 -10.14 6.94
N PHE A 141 -3.18 -9.19 6.75
CA PHE A 141 -2.39 -8.57 7.79
C PHE A 141 -2.91 -7.16 8.00
N ALA A 142 -3.02 -6.71 9.24
CA ALA A 142 -3.26 -5.30 9.56
C ALA A 142 -2.38 -4.82 10.70
N LEU A 143 -1.98 -3.57 10.60
CA LEU A 143 -1.45 -2.79 11.71
C LEU A 143 -2.56 -1.84 12.16
N GLU A 144 -3.13 -2.09 13.32
CA GLU A 144 -4.18 -1.26 13.90
C GLU A 144 -3.61 -0.11 14.73
N PHE A 145 -4.32 1.01 14.72
CA PHE A 145 -4.09 2.19 15.54
C PHE A 145 -5.40 2.43 16.28
N ASP A 146 -5.55 1.74 17.41
CA ASP A 146 -6.80 1.64 18.14
C ASP A 146 -6.87 2.71 19.24
N THR A 147 -8.05 3.34 19.34
CA THR A 147 -8.35 4.46 20.23
C THR A 147 -9.50 4.17 21.20
N LYS A 148 -9.88 2.89 21.35
CA LYS A 148 -10.94 2.44 22.24
C LYS A 148 -10.75 0.98 22.65
N GLN A 149 -10.65 0.75 23.95
CA GLN A 149 -10.58 -0.60 24.49
C GLN A 149 -11.91 -1.36 24.31
N ASP A 150 -11.91 -2.35 23.42
CA ASP A 150 -12.99 -3.30 23.21
C ASP A 150 -12.62 -4.66 23.80
N THR A 151 -13.17 -4.97 24.98
CA THR A 151 -12.87 -6.23 25.71
C THR A 151 -13.09 -7.52 24.91
N GLN A 152 -13.97 -7.50 23.90
CA GLN A 152 -14.21 -8.63 22.99
C GLN A 152 -13.01 -8.93 22.07
N PHE A 153 -12.15 -7.95 21.81
CA PHE A 153 -10.94 -8.06 20.98
C PHE A 153 -9.67 -8.17 21.83
N GLN A 154 -9.81 -8.20 23.16
CA GLN A 154 -8.72 -8.33 24.13
C GLN A 154 -7.72 -7.16 24.11
N ASP A 155 -8.21 -5.98 23.73
CA ASP A 155 -7.46 -4.75 23.69
C ASP A 155 -6.79 -4.45 25.04
N ILE A 156 -5.50 -4.11 24.98
CA ILE A 156 -4.67 -3.92 26.17
C ILE A 156 -4.97 -2.60 26.90
N ASP A 157 -5.39 -1.58 26.15
CA ASP A 157 -5.81 -0.26 26.62
C ASP A 157 -6.63 0.45 25.50
N ASP A 158 -6.99 1.71 25.72
CA ASP A 158 -7.76 2.54 24.77
C ASP A 158 -6.87 3.41 23.86
N ASN A 159 -5.58 3.12 23.75
CA ASN A 159 -4.62 3.86 22.92
C ASN A 159 -3.39 3.00 22.60
N HIS A 160 -3.56 2.04 21.69
CA HIS A 160 -2.52 1.07 21.35
C HIS A 160 -2.32 0.90 19.85
N ILE A 161 -1.21 0.26 19.51
CA ILE A 161 -0.91 -0.23 18.17
C ILE A 161 -0.78 -1.75 18.26
N GLY A 162 -1.47 -2.46 17.37
CA GLY A 162 -1.55 -3.92 17.35
C GLY A 162 -1.27 -4.50 15.97
N VAL A 163 -0.75 -5.73 15.95
CA VAL A 163 -0.54 -6.52 14.74
C VAL A 163 -1.58 -7.62 14.65
N ASP A 164 -2.44 -7.52 13.65
CA ASP A 164 -3.58 -8.40 13.42
C ASP A 164 -3.34 -9.33 12.25
N ILE A 165 -3.62 -10.62 12.47
CA ILE A 165 -3.46 -11.67 11.46
C ILE A 165 -4.75 -12.48 11.39
N ASN A 166 -5.57 -12.22 10.37
CA ASN A 166 -6.86 -12.89 10.14
C ASN A 166 -7.84 -12.84 11.34
N SER A 167 -7.58 -11.99 12.33
CA SER A 167 -8.32 -11.83 13.57
C SER A 167 -8.15 -10.40 14.07
N LEU A 168 -9.19 -9.83 14.68
CA LEU A 168 -9.14 -8.53 15.39
C LEU A 168 -8.51 -8.62 16.79
N VAL A 169 -8.23 -9.83 17.27
CA VAL A 169 -7.38 -10.00 18.47
C VAL A 169 -5.94 -9.92 17.99
N SER A 170 -5.23 -8.85 18.36
CA SER A 170 -3.86 -8.64 17.90
C SER A 170 -2.92 -9.72 18.44
N GLN A 171 -2.06 -10.24 17.56
CA GLN A 171 -1.01 -11.18 17.91
C GLN A 171 0.00 -10.56 18.87
N GLN A 172 0.28 -9.27 18.69
CA GLN A 172 1.07 -8.45 19.59
C GLN A 172 0.58 -7.01 19.55
N ALA A 173 0.44 -6.40 20.72
CA ALA A 173 0.07 -4.99 20.86
C ALA A 173 0.96 -4.28 21.89
N LYS A 174 1.10 -2.97 21.74
CA LYS A 174 1.78 -2.07 22.69
C LYS A 174 1.03 -0.74 22.81
N PRO A 175 1.01 -0.13 24.02
CA PRO A 175 0.54 1.24 24.16
C PRO A 175 1.29 2.16 23.20
N ALA A 176 0.61 3.13 22.59
CA ALA A 176 1.23 3.96 21.56
C ALA A 176 2.34 4.85 22.14
N MET A 177 3.59 4.60 21.72
CA MET A 177 4.78 5.33 22.17
C MET A 177 5.76 5.58 21.01
N SER A 178 6.42 6.75 21.07
CA SER A 178 7.55 7.12 20.23
C SER A 178 8.84 6.96 21.02
N GLY A 179 9.47 5.78 20.89
CA GLY A 179 10.56 5.39 21.79
C GLY A 179 10.03 5.23 23.22
N THR A 180 10.39 6.14 24.12
CA THR A 180 9.92 6.16 25.52
C THR A 180 8.87 7.24 25.80
N ILE A 181 8.46 8.00 24.77
CA ILE A 181 7.52 9.12 24.91
C ILE A 181 6.12 8.64 24.54
N PRO A 182 5.11 8.74 25.42
CA PRO A 182 3.73 8.42 25.08
C PRO A 182 3.19 9.25 23.92
N VAL A 183 2.41 8.63 23.06
CA VAL A 183 1.72 9.29 21.94
C VAL A 183 0.23 9.03 22.09
N THR A 184 -0.58 10.08 22.15
CA THR A 184 -2.04 9.98 22.07
C THR A 184 -2.44 9.94 20.60
N LEU A 185 -2.99 8.82 20.14
CA LEU A 185 -3.39 8.62 18.75
C LEU A 185 -4.52 9.56 18.34
N ALA A 186 -5.54 9.70 19.20
CA ALA A 186 -6.70 10.58 19.00
C ALA A 186 -6.46 12.04 19.46
N SER A 187 -5.24 12.57 19.28
CA SER A 187 -4.89 13.94 19.67
C SER A 187 -5.30 15.02 18.66
N GLY A 188 -5.68 14.61 17.45
CA GLY A 188 -5.85 15.50 16.29
C GLY A 188 -4.54 16.00 15.67
N THR A 189 -3.38 15.70 16.25
CA THR A 189 -2.08 16.07 15.67
C THR A 189 -1.65 15.06 14.61
N HIS A 190 -0.80 15.49 13.68
CA HIS A 190 -0.18 14.58 12.73
C HIS A 190 0.79 13.61 13.42
N ILE A 191 0.67 12.32 13.10
CA ILE A 191 1.53 11.24 13.56
C ILE A 191 2.06 10.53 12.33
N GLN A 192 3.37 10.25 12.30
CA GLN A 192 3.98 9.45 11.26
C GLN A 192 4.19 8.02 11.74
N ALA A 193 3.79 7.05 10.93
CA ALA A 193 4.09 5.64 11.11
C ALA A 193 5.19 5.20 10.13
N TYR A 194 6.11 4.38 10.63
CA TYR A 194 7.17 3.74 9.86
C TYR A 194 7.01 2.23 10.03
N VAL A 195 6.85 1.51 8.94
CA VAL A 195 6.66 0.05 8.93
C VAL A 195 7.67 -0.56 7.98
N SER A 196 8.41 -1.56 8.44
CA SER A 196 9.34 -2.32 7.62
C SER A 196 9.23 -3.81 7.92
N TYR A 197 9.01 -4.61 6.89
CA TYR A 197 9.02 -6.07 6.97
C TYR A 197 10.26 -6.62 6.26
N ASN A 198 11.09 -7.35 7.00
CA ASN A 198 12.21 -8.10 6.46
C ASN A 198 11.79 -9.56 6.25
N SER A 199 11.58 -9.94 4.99
CA SER A 199 11.16 -11.29 4.61
C SER A 199 12.20 -12.39 4.86
N VAL A 200 13.50 -12.04 4.96
CA VAL A 200 14.58 -13.01 5.23
C VAL A 200 14.71 -13.26 6.73
N ALA A 201 14.57 -12.21 7.55
CA ALA A 201 14.58 -12.33 9.00
C ALA A 201 13.21 -12.75 9.57
N HIS A 202 12.14 -12.64 8.79
CA HIS A 202 10.75 -12.79 9.22
C HIS A 202 10.44 -11.86 10.41
N VAL A 203 10.77 -10.57 10.27
CA VAL A 203 10.54 -9.57 11.31
C VAL A 203 9.82 -8.36 10.73
N LEU A 204 8.75 -7.95 11.41
CA LEU A 204 8.04 -6.70 11.18
C LEU A 204 8.42 -5.69 12.27
N ASP A 205 9.02 -4.58 11.86
CA ASP A 205 9.31 -3.46 12.73
C ASP A 205 8.32 -2.31 12.49
N VAL A 206 7.79 -1.77 13.58
CA VAL A 206 6.85 -0.64 13.57
C VAL A 206 7.34 0.44 14.52
N SER A 207 7.37 1.68 14.06
CA SER A 207 7.61 2.86 14.90
C SER A 207 6.56 3.93 14.58
N ILE A 208 6.25 4.77 15.57
CA ILE A 208 5.51 6.01 15.37
C ILE A 208 6.26 7.19 15.97
N SER A 209 6.02 8.39 15.44
CA SER A 209 6.47 9.64 16.05
C SER A 209 5.49 10.78 15.75
N PRO A 210 5.35 11.77 16.65
CA PRO A 210 4.68 13.03 16.30
C PRO A 210 5.32 13.65 15.06
N TYR A 211 4.51 14.18 14.15
CA TYR A 211 4.98 14.90 12.98
C TYR A 211 4.94 16.40 13.25
N THR A 212 6.10 16.98 13.57
CA THR A 212 6.23 18.40 13.90
C THR A 212 7.14 19.12 12.91
N ASN A 213 6.67 20.25 12.36
CA ASN A 213 7.48 21.22 11.60
C ASN A 213 8.25 20.66 10.39
N GLY A 214 7.79 19.56 9.78
CA GLY A 214 8.45 18.95 8.62
C GLY A 214 9.72 18.16 8.94
N ASP A 215 10.08 18.02 10.23
CA ASP A 215 11.24 17.24 10.66
C ASP A 215 10.85 15.80 10.99
N TYR A 216 11.67 14.86 10.47
CA TYR A 216 11.50 13.42 10.58
C TYR A 216 12.43 12.87 11.64
N VAL A 217 11.91 12.32 12.73
CA VAL A 217 12.74 11.56 13.69
C VAL A 217 12.10 10.21 13.92
N LYS A 218 12.36 9.26 13.01
CA LYS A 218 12.07 7.85 13.26
C LYS A 218 12.80 7.46 14.55
N PRO A 219 12.08 6.99 15.59
CA PRO A 219 12.73 6.53 16.81
C PRO A 219 13.76 5.44 16.51
N THR A 220 14.88 5.47 17.23
CA THR A 220 15.95 4.47 17.07
C THR A 220 15.53 3.07 17.50
N VAL A 221 14.51 2.97 18.35
CA VAL A 221 13.92 1.72 18.83
C VAL A 221 12.51 1.61 18.29
N SER A 222 12.21 0.49 17.62
CA SER A 222 10.86 0.15 17.17
C SER A 222 9.91 0.00 18.35
N LEU A 223 8.68 0.49 18.21
CA LEU A 223 7.60 0.25 19.17
C LEU A 223 7.26 -1.25 19.22
N LEU A 224 7.12 -1.86 18.03
CA LEU A 224 6.93 -3.30 17.85
C LEU A 224 8.05 -3.85 16.99
N SER A 225 8.55 -5.03 17.35
CA SER A 225 9.44 -5.84 16.53
C SER A 225 8.93 -7.27 16.60
N VAL A 226 8.10 -7.65 15.62
CA VAL A 226 7.27 -8.86 15.66
C VAL A 226 7.92 -9.94 14.80
N PRO A 227 8.32 -11.08 15.37
CA PRO A 227 8.77 -12.23 14.59
C PRO A 227 7.56 -12.87 13.90
N ILE A 228 7.46 -12.71 12.59
CA ILE A 228 6.32 -13.18 11.79
C ILE A 228 6.72 -13.58 10.37
N ASP A 229 6.27 -14.76 9.95
CA ASP A 229 6.36 -15.22 8.57
C ASP A 229 5.06 -14.92 7.81
N LEU A 230 5.04 -13.80 7.09
CA LEU A 230 3.88 -13.36 6.31
C LEU A 230 3.62 -14.23 5.07
N SER A 231 4.55 -15.12 4.69
CA SER A 231 4.31 -16.07 3.60
C SER A 231 3.20 -17.07 3.91
N THR A 232 2.95 -17.30 5.21
CA THR A 232 1.86 -18.16 5.70
C THR A 232 0.48 -17.48 5.65
N VAL A 233 0.45 -16.16 5.51
CA VAL A 233 -0.76 -15.34 5.54
C VAL A 233 -1.17 -14.91 4.14
N PHE A 234 -0.22 -14.48 3.32
CA PHE A 234 -0.52 -13.84 2.05
C PHE A 234 -0.82 -14.81 0.91
N ASN A 235 -1.70 -14.36 0.01
CA ASN A 235 -1.73 -14.89 -1.35
C ASN A 235 -0.64 -14.19 -2.18
N GLU A 236 -0.38 -14.68 -3.41
CA GLU A 236 0.66 -14.09 -4.26
C GLU A 236 0.45 -12.60 -4.52
N TYR A 237 -0.80 -12.22 -4.75
CA TYR A 237 -1.23 -10.85 -4.97
C TYR A 237 -2.21 -10.43 -3.88
N MET A 238 -1.98 -9.26 -3.30
CA MET A 238 -2.77 -8.69 -2.21
C MET A 238 -3.05 -7.21 -2.49
N TYR A 239 -4.12 -6.68 -1.90
CA TYR A 239 -4.47 -5.27 -1.95
C TYR A 239 -3.92 -4.56 -0.72
N ILE A 240 -3.40 -3.37 -0.91
CA ILE A 240 -2.74 -2.59 0.15
C ILE A 240 -3.51 -1.29 0.32
N GLY A 241 -3.77 -0.92 1.57
CA GLY A 241 -4.48 0.32 1.85
C GLY A 241 -4.80 0.50 3.30
N PHE A 242 -5.80 1.33 3.54
CA PHE A 242 -6.28 1.69 4.86
C PHE A 242 -7.76 1.38 5.02
N SER A 243 -8.15 1.10 6.25
CA SER A 243 -9.55 1.19 6.68
C SER A 243 -9.62 1.94 7.99
N ALA A 244 -10.78 2.51 8.28
CA ALA A 244 -11.06 3.10 9.57
C ALA A 244 -12.53 2.95 9.90
N ALA A 245 -12.83 3.02 11.19
CA ALA A 245 -14.19 3.09 11.68
C ALA A 245 -14.31 4.01 12.89
N THR A 246 -15.51 4.54 13.06
CA THR A 246 -15.91 5.25 14.28
C THR A 246 -16.81 4.36 15.13
N GLY A 247 -16.80 4.59 16.44
CA GLY A 247 -17.76 4.01 17.38
C GLY A 247 -18.96 4.92 17.58
N ALA A 248 -19.20 5.36 18.82
CA ALA A 248 -20.22 6.35 19.13
C ALA A 248 -19.63 7.77 18.97
N GLY A 249 -20.14 8.55 18.01
CA GLY A 249 -19.77 9.95 17.79
C GLY A 249 -19.24 10.22 16.38
N THR A 250 -18.46 11.27 16.19
CA THR A 250 -17.92 11.68 14.88
C THR A 250 -16.43 11.96 15.01
N VAL A 251 -15.62 11.05 14.50
CA VAL A 251 -14.15 11.09 14.57
C VAL A 251 -13.60 10.95 13.16
N ARG A 252 -12.83 11.94 12.71
CA ARG A 252 -12.23 11.91 11.38
C ARG A 252 -10.90 11.18 11.41
N HIS A 253 -10.73 10.28 10.45
CA HIS A 253 -9.51 9.50 10.26
C HIS A 253 -8.92 9.90 8.91
N LYS A 254 -7.79 10.62 8.92
CA LYS A 254 -7.18 11.17 7.70
C LYS A 254 -5.79 10.59 7.48
N ILE A 255 -5.48 10.27 6.22
CA ILE A 255 -4.13 10.01 5.74
C ILE A 255 -3.68 11.22 4.92
N TRP A 256 -2.54 11.78 5.27
CA TRP A 256 -1.99 13.01 4.69
C TRP A 256 -0.90 12.73 3.66
N SER A 257 -0.11 11.69 3.89
CA SER A 257 0.86 11.18 2.91
C SER A 257 1.02 9.68 3.07
N TRP A 258 1.46 9.01 2.01
CA TRP A 258 1.65 7.57 2.02
C TRP A 258 2.71 7.15 1.00
N THR A 259 3.68 6.36 1.46
CA THR A 259 4.70 5.72 0.65
C THR A 259 4.62 4.22 0.84
N PHE A 260 4.85 3.47 -0.22
CA PHE A 260 4.99 2.02 -0.14
C PHE A 260 6.03 1.57 -1.15
N LYS A 261 6.85 0.59 -0.77
CA LYS A 261 7.70 -0.14 -1.71
C LYS A 261 7.85 -1.60 -1.28
N THR A 262 7.87 -2.50 -2.24
CA THR A 262 8.41 -3.84 -2.07
C THR A 262 9.89 -3.85 -2.41
N THR A 263 10.64 -4.80 -1.85
CA THR A 263 12.01 -5.06 -2.25
C THR A 263 12.25 -6.56 -2.27
N THR A 264 12.46 -7.10 -3.46
CA THR A 264 12.84 -8.49 -3.64
C THR A 264 14.27 -8.67 -3.13
N LEU A 265 14.44 -9.50 -2.09
CA LEU A 265 15.76 -9.80 -1.54
C LEU A 265 16.28 -11.13 -2.10
N ASN A 266 17.59 -11.20 -2.33
CA ASN A 266 18.26 -12.44 -2.67
C ASN A 266 18.47 -13.32 -1.43
N SER A 267 19.02 -14.54 -1.59
CA SER A 267 19.26 -15.49 -0.50
C SER A 267 20.25 -15.01 0.58
N THR A 268 20.93 -13.88 0.37
CA THR A 268 21.82 -13.22 1.34
C THR A 268 21.17 -11.99 2.00
N GLY A 269 19.89 -11.75 1.74
CA GLY A 269 19.15 -10.60 2.28
C GLY A 269 19.50 -9.27 1.62
N GLN A 270 20.15 -9.28 0.46
CA GLN A 270 20.47 -8.07 -0.30
C GLN A 270 19.40 -7.82 -1.38
N PRO A 271 19.02 -6.55 -1.65
CA PRO A 271 18.13 -6.22 -2.76
C PRO A 271 18.62 -6.86 -4.06
N VAL A 272 17.73 -7.55 -4.77
CA VAL A 272 17.99 -8.01 -6.13
C VAL A 272 18.07 -6.75 -7.00
N PRO A 273 19.15 -6.55 -7.78
CA PRO A 273 19.24 -5.40 -8.67
C PRO A 273 18.04 -5.40 -9.64
N THR A 274 17.17 -4.41 -9.50
CA THR A 274 16.17 -4.10 -10.52
C THR A 274 16.89 -3.45 -11.71
N ALA A 275 16.33 -3.61 -12.92
CA ALA A 275 16.77 -2.77 -14.03
C ALA A 275 16.62 -1.30 -13.60
N PRO A 276 17.51 -0.37 -14.03
CA PRO A 276 17.37 1.02 -13.65
C PRO A 276 15.98 1.48 -14.06
N ASP A 277 15.16 1.82 -13.07
CA ASP A 277 13.91 2.52 -13.30
C ASP A 277 14.27 3.74 -14.15
N SER A 278 13.50 4.00 -15.21
CA SER A 278 13.46 5.34 -15.77
C SER A 278 13.18 6.27 -14.59
N GLU A 279 14.15 7.09 -14.19
CA GLU A 279 14.03 8.00 -13.04
C GLU A 279 12.63 8.61 -13.05
N TYR A 280 11.79 8.14 -12.14
CA TYR A 280 10.54 8.84 -11.86
C TYR A 280 11.00 10.11 -11.18
N LEU A 281 11.14 11.17 -11.97
CA LEU A 281 11.49 12.49 -11.49
C LEU A 281 10.50 12.83 -10.38
N ALA A 282 10.97 12.81 -9.13
CA ALA A 282 10.26 13.41 -8.03
C ALA A 282 9.89 14.83 -8.47
N PRO A 283 8.62 15.26 -8.35
CA PRO A 283 8.32 16.67 -8.47
C PRO A 283 9.19 17.37 -7.43
N GLY A 284 10.10 18.22 -7.90
CA GLY A 284 10.88 19.07 -7.00
C GLY A 284 9.94 19.87 -6.08
N PRO A 285 10.44 20.35 -4.93
CA PRO A 285 9.64 21.16 -4.03
C PRO A 285 8.99 22.29 -4.83
N SER A 286 7.64 22.34 -4.82
CA SER A 286 6.94 23.49 -5.40
C SER A 286 7.44 24.74 -4.68
N PRO A 287 7.95 25.74 -5.42
CA PRO A 287 8.24 27.03 -4.82
C PRO A 287 6.95 27.58 -4.22
N GLY A 288 6.99 27.89 -2.92
CA GLY A 288 5.86 28.45 -2.22
C GLY A 288 5.36 29.74 -2.85
N GLY A 289 4.04 29.91 -2.77
CA GLY A 289 3.31 31.17 -2.92
C GLY A 289 3.20 31.69 -4.34
N PHE A 290 1.98 31.80 -4.86
CA PHE A 290 1.47 33.03 -5.45
C PHE A 290 -0.06 33.01 -5.48
N GLU A 291 -0.60 34.18 -5.16
CA GLU A 291 -2.02 34.51 -5.02
C GLU A 291 -2.84 34.24 -6.29
N HIS A 292 -4.14 34.00 -6.12
CA HIS A 292 -5.14 34.08 -7.19
C HIS A 292 -5.07 35.43 -7.91
N PRO A 293 -5.26 35.47 -9.24
CA PRO A 293 -6.60 35.84 -9.70
C PRO A 293 -7.08 35.08 -10.95
N PHE A 294 -8.41 35.13 -11.10
CA PHE A 294 -9.22 34.65 -12.21
C PHE A 294 -8.68 34.97 -13.62
N GLY A 295 -8.83 34.00 -14.53
CA GLY A 295 -8.66 34.21 -15.98
C GLY A 295 -9.27 33.07 -16.78
N VAL A 296 -10.46 33.30 -17.35
CA VAL A 296 -11.10 32.45 -18.35
C VAL A 296 -10.28 32.45 -19.63
N SER A 297 -10.02 31.27 -20.21
CA SER A 297 -9.72 31.16 -21.65
C SER A 297 -10.12 29.79 -22.20
N THR A 298 -10.76 29.84 -23.36
CA THR A 298 -11.42 28.78 -24.10
C THR A 298 -10.47 28.02 -25.03
N GLY A 299 -10.71 26.70 -25.16
CA GLY A 299 -10.70 26.01 -26.45
C GLY A 299 -9.39 25.38 -26.92
N GLY A 300 -9.41 24.06 -27.11
CA GLY A 300 -8.40 23.33 -27.87
C GLY A 300 -8.52 21.82 -27.74
N ARG A 301 -9.32 21.18 -28.62
CA ARG A 301 -9.35 19.72 -28.79
C ARG A 301 -8.02 19.26 -29.41
N VAL A 302 -7.37 18.27 -28.82
CA VAL A 302 -6.30 17.48 -29.47
C VAL A 302 -6.73 16.02 -29.47
N GLN A 303 -6.86 15.46 -30.67
CA GLN A 303 -7.12 14.04 -30.89
C GLN A 303 -5.86 13.22 -30.60
N SER A 304 -6.00 12.14 -29.85
CA SER A 304 -4.97 11.11 -29.67
C SER A 304 -5.08 10.06 -30.78
N SER A 305 -4.03 9.93 -31.59
CA SER A 305 -3.84 8.83 -32.53
C SER A 305 -3.08 7.69 -31.85
N ALA A 306 -3.68 6.49 -31.88
CA ALA A 306 -3.05 5.26 -31.41
C ALA A 306 -1.99 4.79 -32.42
N ILE A 307 -0.77 4.52 -31.95
CA ILE A 307 0.28 3.87 -32.73
C ILE A 307 0.22 2.37 -32.46
N LEU A 308 -0.23 1.61 -33.46
CA LEU A 308 -0.20 0.15 -33.50
C LEU A 308 1.14 -0.29 -34.12
N GLY A 309 2.03 -0.86 -33.31
CA GLY A 309 3.30 -1.40 -33.78
C GLY A 309 3.12 -2.76 -34.48
N LEU A 310 3.21 -2.77 -35.82
CA LEU A 310 3.35 -4.00 -36.61
C LEU A 310 4.85 -4.33 -36.75
N MET A 311 5.30 -5.48 -36.23
CA MET A 311 6.63 -6.02 -36.56
C MET A 311 6.60 -6.64 -37.96
N PHE A 312 7.43 -6.12 -38.87
CA PHE A 312 7.78 -6.78 -40.13
C PHE A 312 9.07 -7.60 -39.94
N CYS A 313 9.01 -8.91 -40.21
CA CYS A 313 10.20 -9.70 -40.45
C CYS A 313 10.70 -9.47 -41.89
N VAL A 314 11.89 -8.92 -42.05
CA VAL A 314 12.59 -8.84 -43.34
C VAL A 314 13.42 -10.12 -43.52
N SER A 315 13.09 -10.92 -44.53
CA SER A 315 13.95 -12.02 -44.99
C SER A 315 15.01 -11.48 -45.95
N LEU A 316 16.29 -11.60 -45.58
CA LEU A 316 17.42 -11.29 -46.46
C LEU A 316 17.79 -12.55 -47.26
N SER A 317 17.52 -12.58 -48.56
CA SER A 317 18.01 -13.63 -49.46
C SER A 317 19.39 -13.28 -49.98
N LEU A 318 20.41 -14.02 -49.55
CA LEU A 318 21.78 -13.91 -50.08
C LEU A 318 21.90 -14.83 -51.32
N SER A 319 22.01 -14.24 -52.51
CA SER A 319 22.34 -14.97 -53.74
C SER A 319 23.86 -15.03 -53.90
N VAL A 320 24.45 -16.23 -53.77
CA VAL A 320 25.86 -16.50 -54.09
C VAL A 320 25.94 -16.88 -55.57
N ASN A 321 26.58 -16.02 -56.37
CA ASN A 321 27.02 -16.38 -57.72
C ASN A 321 28.39 -17.07 -57.61
N LEU A 322 28.47 -18.33 -58.03
CA LEU A 322 29.72 -19.03 -58.27
C LEU A 322 30.10 -18.80 -59.74
N ALA A 323 31.34 -18.35 -59.96
CA ALA A 323 32.08 -18.54 -61.20
C ALA A 323 33.06 -19.70 -61.00
#